data_AF-A0A958ECL0-F1
#
_entry.id   AF-A0A958ECL0-F1
#
_cell.length_a   1.000
_cell.length_b   1.000
_cell.length_c   1.000
_cell.angle_alpha   90.00
_cell.angle_beta   90.00
_cell.angle_gamma   90.00
#
_symmetry.space_group_name_H-M   'P 1'
#
loop_
_entity.id
_entity.type
_entity.pdbx_description
1 polymer ?
#
loop_
_entity_poly.entity_id
_entity_poly.type
_entity_poly.pdbx_seq_one_letter_code
_entity_poly.pdbx_strand_id
1 'polypeptide(L)' 'QHLKAYASTAPLNNAQVDPRFHLVSRGTAPNVQALTGRWATDPEYGSRLMKIVDNLCPGSRPEQIEYR' A
#
# COMPACT_ATOMS: atom_id res chain seq x y z
N GLN A 1 -4.91 1.94 -10.03
CA GLN A 1 -6.24 2.36 -9.51
C GLN A 1 -6.65 1.56 -8.29
N HIS A 2 -6.56 0.22 -8.30
CA HIS A 2 -6.90 -0.59 -7.13
C HIS A 2 -6.13 -0.24 -5.85
N LEU A 3 -4.81 0.01 -5.91
CA LEU A 3 -4.06 0.47 -4.73
C LEU A 3 -4.61 1.79 -4.13
N LYS A 4 -5.13 2.70 -4.96
CA LYS A 4 -5.80 3.93 -4.50
C LYS A 4 -7.13 3.60 -3.79
N ALA A 5 -7.89 2.62 -4.29
CA ALA A 5 -9.10 2.13 -3.63
C ALA A 5 -8.77 1.51 -2.27
N TYR A 6 -7.78 0.63 -2.18
CA TYR A 6 -7.34 0.06 -0.90
C TYR A 6 -6.90 1.15 0.09
N ALA A 7 -6.09 2.11 -0.35
CA ALA A 7 -5.52 3.14 0.53
C ALA A 7 -6.50 4.24 0.94
N SER A 8 -7.53 4.55 0.14
CA SER A 8 -8.36 5.73 0.38
C SER A 8 -9.77 5.66 -0.21
N THR A 9 -10.67 6.47 0.35
CA THR A 9 -12.01 6.75 -0.18
C THR A 9 -12.05 7.96 -1.12
N ALA A 10 -10.94 8.68 -1.28
CA ALA A 10 -10.80 9.82 -2.18
C ALA A 10 -10.99 9.42 -3.66
N PRO A 11 -11.62 10.25 -4.50
CA PRO A 11 -11.88 9.91 -5.91
C PRO A 11 -10.59 9.58 -6.69
N LEU A 12 -10.77 8.92 -7.84
CA LEU A 12 -9.65 8.71 -8.76
C LEU A 12 -9.21 10.06 -9.35
N ASN A 13 -7.89 10.27 -9.42
CA ASN A 13 -7.33 11.47 -10.03
C ASN A 13 -7.52 11.50 -11.55
N ASN A 14 -7.66 10.31 -12.16
CA ASN A 14 -7.81 10.11 -13.60
C ASN A 14 -9.02 9.23 -13.89
N ALA A 15 -9.47 9.19 -15.14
CA ALA A 15 -10.56 8.32 -15.58
C ALA A 15 -10.33 6.85 -15.20
N GLN A 16 -11.40 6.13 -14.85
CA GLN A 16 -11.33 4.71 -14.54
C GLN A 16 -10.87 3.92 -15.78
N VAL A 17 -9.83 3.11 -15.61
CA VAL A 17 -9.25 2.26 -16.67
C VAL A 17 -9.63 0.80 -16.43
N ASP A 18 -9.53 0.33 -15.19
CA ASP A 18 -9.92 -1.04 -14.85
C ASP A 18 -11.42 -1.07 -14.48
N PRO A 19 -12.27 -1.77 -15.24
CA PRO A 19 -13.71 -1.86 -14.93
C PRO A 19 -13.97 -2.55 -13.59
N ARG A 20 -13.02 -3.33 -13.07
CA ARG A 20 -13.13 -4.03 -11.77
C ARG A 20 -12.82 -3.15 -10.57
N PHE A 21 -12.56 -1.85 -10.78
CA PHE A 21 -12.25 -0.92 -9.70
C PHE A 21 -13.27 -0.94 -8.56
N HIS A 22 -14.56 -1.12 -8.89
CA HIS A 22 -15.65 -1.18 -7.94
C HIS A 22 -15.69 -2.46 -7.07
N LEU A 23 -14.92 -3.50 -7.41
CA LEU A 23 -14.86 -4.75 -6.62
C LEU A 23 -13.98 -4.61 -5.37
N VAL A 24 -13.13 -3.59 -5.30
CA VAL A 24 -12.27 -3.34 -4.15
C VAL A 24 -13.02 -2.54 -3.09
N SER A 25 -13.16 -3.11 -1.89
CA SER A 25 -13.68 -2.35 -0.74
C SER A 25 -12.71 -1.24 -0.34
N ARG A 26 -13.20 0.01 -0.34
CA ARG A 26 -12.37 1.21 -0.32
C ARG A 26 -11.88 1.56 1.08
N GLY A 27 -10.65 2.07 1.19
CA GLY A 27 -10.03 2.49 2.44
C GLY A 27 -9.67 1.36 3.39
N THR A 28 -9.59 0.12 2.90
CA THR A 28 -9.38 -1.08 3.72
C THR A 28 -7.91 -1.41 4.02
N ALA A 29 -6.96 -0.76 3.34
CA ALA A 29 -5.53 -0.89 3.61
C ALA A 29 -4.80 0.46 3.45
N PRO A 30 -4.84 1.34 4.47
CA PRO A 30 -4.20 2.65 4.43
C PRO A 30 -2.66 2.64 4.40
N ASN A 31 -2.04 1.53 4.85
CA ASN A 31 -0.60 1.32 4.86
C ASN A 31 -0.22 0.04 4.10
N VAL A 32 1.06 -0.07 3.72
CA VAL A 32 1.58 -1.18 2.90
C VAL A 32 1.38 -2.54 3.59
N GLN A 33 1.55 -2.59 4.90
CA GLN A 33 1.40 -3.81 5.70
C GLN A 33 -0.03 -4.36 5.64
N ALA A 34 -1.05 -3.48 5.55
CA ALA A 34 -2.45 -3.89 5.48
C ALA A 34 -2.86 -4.51 4.13
N LEU A 35 -1.98 -4.51 3.12
CA LEU A 35 -2.21 -5.21 1.84
C LEU A 35 -2.13 -6.73 1.97
N THR A 36 -1.50 -7.25 3.03
CA THR A 36 -1.49 -8.68 3.36
C THR A 36 -2.92 -9.21 3.49
N GLY A 37 -3.21 -10.32 2.82
CA GLY A 37 -4.52 -10.97 2.78
C GLY A 37 -5.59 -10.23 1.97
N ARG A 38 -5.26 -9.06 1.41
CA ARG A 38 -6.20 -8.24 0.61
C ARG A 38 -5.78 -8.10 -0.84
N TRP A 39 -4.53 -7.70 -1.06
CA TRP A 39 -3.92 -7.61 -2.38
C TRP A 39 -3.28 -8.94 -2.80
N ALA A 40 -2.62 -9.59 -1.84
CA ALA A 40 -2.00 -10.89 -2.01
C ALA A 40 -2.35 -11.78 -0.82
N THR A 41 -2.50 -13.07 -1.07
CA THR A 41 -2.81 -14.08 -0.04
C THR A 41 -1.61 -14.42 0.85
N ASP A 42 -0.40 -14.07 0.42
CA ASP A 42 0.84 -14.29 1.19
C ASP A 42 0.76 -13.57 2.55
N PRO A 43 0.83 -14.30 3.69
CA PRO A 43 0.78 -13.71 5.02
C PRO A 43 1.97 -12.77 5.30
N GLU A 44 3.08 -12.91 4.58
CA GLU A 44 4.27 -12.06 4.72
C GLU A 44 4.34 -10.95 3.67
N TYR A 45 3.29 -10.78 2.83
CA TYR A 45 3.34 -9.85 1.70
C TYR A 45 3.79 -8.44 2.08
N GLY A 46 3.11 -7.85 3.07
CA GLY A 46 3.41 -6.51 3.55
C GLY A 46 4.81 -6.36 4.14
N SER A 47 5.30 -7.36 4.89
CA SER A 47 6.63 -7.31 5.52
C SER A 47 7.74 -7.49 4.50
N ARG A 48 7.56 -8.36 3.50
CA ARG A 48 8.51 -8.52 2.38
C ARG A 48 8.60 -7.26 1.54
N LEU A 49 7.48 -6.60 1.25
CA LEU A 49 7.48 -5.31 0.56
C LEU A 49 8.25 -4.24 1.33
N MET A 50 8.01 -4.11 2.64
CA MET A 50 8.74 -3.12 3.45
C MET A 50 10.25 -3.36 3.43
N LYS A 51 10.71 -4.62 3.50
CA LYS A 51 12.15 -4.94 3.36
C LYS A 51 12.71 -4.50 2.02
N ILE A 52 11.96 -4.66 0.93
CA ILE A 52 12.38 -4.20 -0.39
C ILE A 52 12.46 -2.67 -0.40
N VAL A 53 11.45 -1.98 0.13
CA VAL A 53 11.43 -0.51 0.23
C VAL A 53 12.64 0.00 1.04
N ASP A 54 12.94 -0.62 2.18
CA ASP A 54 14.07 -0.22 3.03
C ASP A 54 15.42 -0.46 2.34
N ASN A 55 15.56 -1.54 1.58
CA ASN A 55 16.78 -1.81 0.80
C ASN A 55 16.97 -0.81 -0.36
N LEU A 56 15.88 -0.36 -0.96
CA LEU A 56 15.90 0.61 -2.06
C LEU A 56 16.08 2.05 -1.56
N CYS A 57 15.62 2.35 -0.35
CA CYS A 57 15.70 3.66 0.27
C CYS A 57 16.19 3.55 1.72
N PRO A 58 17.51 3.44 1.94
CA PRO A 58 18.05 3.41 3.29
C PRO A 58 17.69 4.71 4.03
N GLY A 59 16.86 4.62 5.06
CA GLY A 59 16.39 5.77 5.87
C GLY A 59 14.87 5.99 5.92
N SER A 60 14.06 5.13 5.27
CA SER A 60 12.59 5.21 5.26
C SER A 60 11.90 4.87 6.59
N ARG A 61 12.65 4.44 7.62
CA ARG A 61 12.08 4.17 8.95
C ARG A 61 11.88 5.47 9.72
N PRO A 62 10.65 5.79 10.15
CA PRO A 62 10.40 6.99 10.95
C PRO A 62 11.15 6.97 12.28
N GLU A 63 11.50 5.78 12.81
CA GLU A 63 12.29 5.64 14.04
C GLU A 63 13.81 5.88 13.90
N GLN A 64 14.35 6.18 12.71
CA GLN A 64 15.79 6.45 12.52
C GLN A 64 16.12 7.90 12.12
N ILE A 65 15.14 8.82 12.16
CA ILE A 65 15.45 10.26 12.17
C ILE A 65 15.80 10.66 13.61
N GLU A 66 16.83 10.04 14.17
CA GLU A 66 17.44 10.49 15.41
C GLU A 66 18.60 11.42 15.06
N TYR A 67 18.34 12.70 15.32
CA TYR A 67 19.27 13.80 15.58
C TYR A 67 20.65 13.71 14.88
N ARG A 68 20.76 14.35 13.72
CA ARG A 68 22.03 14.93 13.27
C ARG A 68 21.85 16.43 13.06
#